data_AF-A0A947GE63-F1
#
_entry.id   AF-A0A947GE63-F1
#
_cell.length_a   1.000
_cell.length_b   1.000
_cell.length_c   1.000
_cell.angle_alpha   90.00
_cell.angle_beta   90.00
_cell.angle_gamma   90.00
#
_symmetry.space_group_name_H-M   'P 1'
#
loop_
_entity.id
_entity.type
_entity.pdbx_description
1 polymer ?
#
loop_
_entity_poly.entity_id
_entity_poly.type
_entity_poly.pdbx_seq_one_letter_code
_entity_poly.pdbx_strand_id
1 'polypeptide(L)'
;MALLALAGGCTTPGTSPEPSEDLGPDGLYADFFDGKFDAYGHPLGAEVVRIPADCDSSAGVSTDSWLWPDRSQGLGCAASVPVGTGPYAVNLRVNAPAACAGTDCADEVLTITLRQGDVPVAERQVEASALTAGENNVSLRWTSQRAGEVEIDVTHHSGTLGLGYVEVFRTSQTVRIEPASGPDVAADDLIRIDYQGHDPDAVELELSCNGQPVNDALQALIDDGLARREAGDFRALIEAPAELLDGCEPPRSLLVRARRSFGRVAAARATYGIEAPDCSFQPGTTRVLLPGFEPFPADASGH
;
A
#
# COMPACT_ATOMS: atom_id res chain seq x y z
N MET A 1 -54.43 -27.57 -29.95
CA MET A 1 -54.69 -26.65 -28.82
C MET A 1 -53.36 -26.50 -28.10
N ALA A 2 -52.79 -25.30 -28.17
CA ALA A 2 -51.34 -25.06 -28.08
C ALA A 2 -50.80 -25.03 -26.64
N LEU A 3 -49.62 -25.64 -26.44
CA LEU A 3 -48.75 -25.46 -25.28
C LEU A 3 -48.03 -24.12 -25.40
N LEU A 4 -48.21 -23.21 -24.43
CA LEU A 4 -47.34 -22.04 -24.24
C LEU A 4 -46.15 -22.46 -23.36
N ALA A 5 -44.95 -22.37 -23.91
CA ALA A 5 -43.70 -22.39 -23.16
C ALA A 5 -43.24 -20.95 -22.92
N LEU A 6 -43.11 -20.56 -21.64
CA LEU A 6 -42.46 -19.31 -21.23
C LEU A 6 -40.97 -19.62 -21.02
N ALA A 7 -40.15 -19.24 -21.99
CA ALA A 7 -38.70 -19.19 -21.86
C ALA A 7 -38.31 -17.82 -21.30
N GLY A 8 -37.85 -17.78 -20.05
CA GLY A 8 -37.12 -16.63 -19.49
C GLY A 8 -35.65 -16.75 -19.89
N GLY A 9 -35.20 -15.93 -20.82
CA GLY A 9 -33.80 -15.84 -21.23
C GLY A 9 -33.01 -14.97 -20.24
N CYS A 10 -31.97 -15.53 -19.63
CA CYS A 10 -30.89 -14.75 -19.06
C CYS A 10 -30.00 -14.27 -20.21
N THR A 11 -29.94 -12.96 -20.41
CA THR A 11 -29.01 -12.29 -21.30
C THR A 11 -27.58 -12.46 -20.77
N THR A 12 -26.71 -13.11 -21.54
CA THR A 12 -25.26 -13.10 -21.33
C THR A 12 -24.71 -11.68 -21.46
N PRO A 13 -24.02 -11.13 -20.45
CA PRO A 13 -23.23 -9.92 -20.63
C PRO A 13 -22.05 -10.23 -21.56
N GLY A 14 -21.78 -9.30 -22.46
CA GLY A 14 -20.69 -9.41 -23.43
C GLY A 14 -19.34 -9.60 -22.74
N THR A 15 -18.50 -10.41 -23.38
CA THR A 15 -17.08 -10.60 -23.07
C THR A 15 -16.37 -9.25 -23.10
N SER A 16 -16.11 -8.68 -21.92
CA SER A 16 -15.07 -7.68 -21.72
C SER A 16 -13.73 -8.36 -22.01
N PRO A 17 -12.79 -7.72 -22.72
CA PRO A 17 -11.47 -8.31 -22.92
C PRO A 17 -10.81 -8.49 -21.55
N GLU A 18 -10.53 -9.73 -21.18
CA GLU A 18 -9.71 -10.06 -20.02
C GLU A 18 -8.29 -9.52 -20.27
N PRO A 19 -7.66 -8.82 -19.30
CA PRO A 19 -6.26 -8.45 -19.40
C PRO A 19 -5.42 -9.74 -19.47
N SER A 20 -4.47 -9.77 -20.39
CA SER A 20 -3.61 -10.93 -20.66
C SER A 20 -2.81 -11.37 -19.43
N GLU A 21 -2.88 -12.66 -19.12
CA GLU A 21 -2.06 -13.39 -18.14
C GLU A 21 -0.59 -13.51 -18.60
N ASP A 22 0.13 -12.39 -18.72
CA ASP A 22 1.59 -12.42 -18.91
C ASP A 22 2.29 -12.16 -17.57
N LEU A 23 2.38 -13.23 -16.78
CA LEU A 23 2.93 -13.28 -15.42
C LEU A 23 4.47 -13.37 -15.48
N GLY A 24 5.13 -12.22 -15.52
CA GLY A 24 6.56 -12.10 -15.26
C GLY A 24 6.90 -12.22 -13.75
N PRO A 25 8.14 -12.62 -13.39
CA PRO A 25 8.58 -12.86 -12.00
C PRO A 25 8.90 -11.59 -11.19
N ASP A 26 8.62 -10.40 -11.72
CA ASP A 26 8.94 -9.14 -11.05
C ASP A 26 7.81 -8.73 -10.12
N GLY A 27 8.12 -8.65 -8.81
CA GLY A 27 7.21 -8.50 -7.67
C GLY A 27 6.37 -7.22 -7.59
N LEU A 28 6.04 -6.59 -8.72
CA LEU A 28 5.18 -5.41 -8.78
C LEU A 28 3.68 -5.77 -8.72
N TYR A 29 3.28 -6.98 -9.16
CA TYR A 29 1.87 -7.38 -9.25
C TYR A 29 1.32 -8.18 -8.05
N ALA A 30 2.18 -8.67 -7.15
CA ALA A 30 1.72 -9.31 -5.89
C ALA A 30 0.89 -8.34 -5.03
N ASP A 31 1.15 -7.05 -5.19
CA ASP A 31 0.47 -5.94 -4.53
C ASP A 31 -0.95 -5.66 -5.07
N PHE A 32 -1.33 -6.11 -6.27
CA PHE A 32 -2.62 -5.77 -6.88
C PHE A 32 -3.80 -6.62 -6.40
N PHE A 33 -3.55 -7.83 -5.88
CA PHE A 33 -4.60 -8.79 -5.52
C PHE A 33 -4.95 -8.82 -4.03
N ASP A 34 -4.23 -8.11 -3.17
CA ASP A 34 -4.49 -8.08 -1.73
C ASP A 34 -5.37 -6.89 -1.28
N GLY A 35 -5.95 -6.18 -2.26
CA GLY A 35 -6.83 -5.02 -2.03
C GLY A 35 -6.10 -3.77 -1.55
N LYS A 36 -4.78 -3.63 -1.78
CA LYS A 36 -4.02 -2.41 -1.47
C LYS A 36 -4.09 -1.34 -2.54
N PHE A 37 -4.42 -1.72 -3.77
CA PHE A 37 -4.51 -0.84 -4.91
C PHE A 37 -5.95 -0.86 -5.47
N ASP A 38 -6.37 0.26 -6.06
CA ASP A 38 -7.63 0.29 -6.78
C ASP A 38 -7.51 -0.48 -8.12
N ALA A 39 -8.62 -0.57 -8.84
CA ALA A 39 -8.67 -1.27 -10.13
C ALA A 39 -7.75 -0.67 -11.22
N TYR A 40 -7.14 0.49 -10.95
CA TYR A 40 -6.20 1.20 -11.84
C TYR A 40 -4.75 1.09 -11.38
N GLY A 41 -4.48 0.39 -10.27
CA GLY A 41 -3.12 0.24 -9.73
C GLY A 41 -2.64 1.43 -8.91
N HIS A 42 -3.55 2.25 -8.38
CA HIS A 42 -3.21 3.33 -7.45
C HIS A 42 -3.33 2.87 -6.00
N PRO A 43 -2.45 3.28 -5.07
CA PRO A 43 -2.61 2.98 -3.66
C PRO A 43 -3.99 3.44 -3.16
N LEU A 44 -4.71 2.60 -2.43
CA LEU A 44 -6.01 2.99 -1.88
C LEU A 44 -5.90 4.22 -0.98
N GLY A 45 -6.76 5.22 -1.24
CA GLY A 45 -6.75 6.49 -0.53
C GLY A 45 -5.66 7.47 -1.00
N ALA A 46 -4.94 7.17 -2.08
CA ALA A 46 -4.13 8.14 -2.77
C ALA A 46 -5.01 9.17 -3.47
N GLU A 47 -4.63 10.43 -3.34
CA GLU A 47 -5.07 11.49 -4.22
C GLU A 47 -4.23 11.43 -5.49
N VAL A 48 -4.89 11.09 -6.60
CA VAL A 48 -4.24 10.93 -7.90
C VAL A 48 -4.44 12.20 -8.72
N VAL A 49 -3.35 12.89 -8.99
CA VAL A 49 -3.31 14.08 -9.84
C VAL A 49 -2.75 13.67 -11.20
N ARG A 50 -3.56 13.75 -12.24
CA ARG A 50 -3.10 13.46 -13.60
C ARG A 50 -2.21 14.59 -14.11
N ILE A 51 -1.14 14.23 -14.81
CA ILE A 51 -0.31 15.19 -15.53
C ILE A 51 -0.87 15.29 -16.94
N PRO A 52 -1.29 16.48 -17.42
CA PRO A 52 -1.68 16.63 -18.81
C PRO A 52 -0.48 16.29 -19.71
N ALA A 53 -0.71 15.64 -20.85
CA ALA A 53 0.34 15.46 -21.86
C ALA A 53 0.92 16.82 -22.34
N ASP A 54 0.13 17.89 -22.21
CA ASP A 54 0.52 19.25 -22.57
C ASP A 54 1.40 19.93 -21.52
N CYS A 55 1.80 19.25 -20.43
CA CYS A 55 2.89 19.74 -19.61
C CYS A 55 4.22 19.88 -20.39
N ASP A 56 4.32 19.22 -21.56
CA ASP A 56 5.39 19.38 -22.53
C ASP A 56 5.18 20.57 -23.51
N SER A 57 4.02 21.24 -23.48
CA SER A 57 3.69 22.30 -24.44
C SER A 57 3.02 23.52 -23.83
N SER A 58 3.46 24.70 -24.27
CA SER A 58 3.16 26.03 -23.72
C SER A 58 1.69 26.52 -23.61
N ALA A 59 0.65 25.67 -23.63
CA ALA A 59 -0.74 26.12 -23.60
C ALA A 59 -1.70 25.19 -22.82
N GLY A 60 -2.38 25.74 -21.80
CA GLY A 60 -3.63 25.17 -21.31
C GLY A 60 -3.95 25.44 -19.84
N VAL A 61 -5.02 26.20 -19.59
CA VAL A 61 -5.68 26.39 -18.28
C VAL A 61 -6.91 25.49 -18.26
N SER A 62 -7.13 24.71 -17.20
CA SER A 62 -8.34 23.90 -17.01
C SER A 62 -8.69 23.77 -15.52
N THR A 63 -9.97 23.59 -15.22
CA THR A 63 -10.62 23.87 -13.92
C THR A 63 -10.82 22.66 -13.00
N ASP A 64 -10.09 21.57 -13.20
CA ASP A 64 -10.08 20.42 -12.29
C ASP A 64 -8.63 20.13 -11.84
N SER A 65 -8.43 19.28 -10.84
CA SER A 65 -7.13 19.02 -10.18
C SER A 65 -6.04 18.49 -11.14
N TRP A 66 -5.38 19.39 -11.87
CA TRP A 66 -4.31 19.09 -12.82
C TRP A 66 -3.05 19.91 -12.47
N LEU A 67 -1.87 19.37 -12.81
CA LEU A 67 -0.62 20.11 -12.74
C LEU A 67 -0.58 21.24 -13.81
N TRP A 68 -0.14 22.43 -13.44
CA TRP A 68 -0.06 23.65 -14.27
C TRP A 68 1.37 23.87 -14.79
N PRO A 69 1.56 24.38 -16.02
CA PRO A 69 2.90 24.70 -16.49
C PRO A 69 3.55 25.89 -15.78
N ASP A 70 4.60 25.67 -14.97
CA ASP A 70 5.45 26.74 -14.40
C ASP A 70 6.49 27.20 -15.44
N ARG A 71 6.31 28.43 -15.92
CA ARG A 71 7.08 29.04 -17.01
C ARG A 71 8.37 29.72 -16.56
N SER A 72 8.71 29.68 -15.28
CA SER A 72 9.87 30.41 -14.75
C SER A 72 11.16 29.57 -14.68
N GLN A 73 11.09 28.24 -14.83
CA GLN A 73 12.20 27.31 -14.56
C GLN A 73 12.42 26.20 -15.62
N GLY A 74 11.62 26.11 -16.70
CA GLY A 74 11.76 25.05 -17.72
C GLY A 74 10.42 24.49 -18.20
N LEU A 75 10.41 23.22 -18.62
CA LEU A 75 9.19 22.40 -18.70
C LEU A 75 8.85 21.94 -17.28
N GLY A 76 7.69 22.35 -16.79
CA GLY A 76 7.31 22.16 -15.40
C GLY A 76 5.82 21.92 -15.25
N CYS A 77 5.42 21.27 -14.16
CA CYS A 77 4.05 20.89 -13.83
C CYS A 77 3.83 21.15 -12.34
N ALA A 78 2.83 21.93 -11.95
CA ALA A 78 2.59 22.34 -10.56
C ALA A 78 1.16 22.02 -10.09
N ALA A 79 0.92 21.34 -8.98
CA ALA A 79 -0.42 20.94 -8.54
C ALA A 79 -0.57 21.14 -7.06
N SER A 80 -1.75 21.59 -6.65
CA SER A 80 -2.09 21.73 -5.24
C SER A 80 -2.91 20.54 -4.78
N VAL A 81 -2.48 19.94 -3.67
CA VAL A 81 -3.14 18.81 -3.02
C VAL A 81 -3.42 19.15 -1.55
N PRO A 82 -4.66 19.02 -1.06
CA PRO A 82 -4.98 19.24 0.34
C PRO A 82 -4.37 18.14 1.21
N VAL A 83 -3.54 18.54 2.18
CA VAL A 83 -2.98 17.62 3.16
C VAL A 83 -3.31 18.04 4.58
N GLY A 84 -3.59 17.08 5.45
CA GLY A 84 -3.57 17.30 6.90
C GLY A 84 -2.15 17.19 7.48
N THR A 85 -2.03 17.29 8.81
CA THR A 85 -0.76 17.04 9.51
C THR A 85 -0.37 15.56 9.47
N GLY A 86 0.94 15.28 9.40
CA GLY A 86 1.48 13.93 9.46
C GLY A 86 2.37 13.56 8.27
N PRO A 87 2.83 12.32 8.20
CA PRO A 87 3.74 11.84 7.16
C PRO A 87 2.99 11.48 5.87
N TYR A 88 3.60 11.80 4.73
CA TYR A 88 3.06 11.56 3.39
C TYR A 88 4.17 11.08 2.43
N ALA A 89 3.73 10.50 1.33
CA ALA A 89 4.54 10.21 0.17
C ALA A 89 3.86 10.79 -1.08
N VAL A 90 4.70 11.31 -1.96
CA VAL A 90 4.41 11.62 -3.35
C VAL A 90 5.05 10.54 -4.19
N ASN A 91 4.32 9.95 -5.14
CA ASN A 91 4.86 9.04 -6.13
C ASN A 91 4.56 9.57 -7.52
N LEU A 92 5.59 9.89 -8.28
CA LEU A 92 5.47 10.32 -9.67
C LEU A 92 5.72 9.13 -10.59
N ARG A 93 4.76 8.88 -11.50
CA ARG A 93 4.96 7.94 -12.60
C ARG A 93 5.61 8.61 -13.79
N VAL A 94 6.73 8.03 -14.19
CA VAL A 94 7.57 8.53 -15.28
C VAL A 94 7.80 7.41 -16.29
N ASN A 95 7.55 7.69 -17.55
CA ASN A 95 7.93 6.82 -18.65
C ASN A 95 9.22 7.34 -19.28
N ALA A 96 10.32 6.60 -19.12
CA ALA A 96 11.59 6.94 -19.71
C ALA A 96 11.76 6.19 -21.05
N PRO A 97 12.01 6.88 -22.18
CA PRO A 97 12.23 6.20 -23.45
C PRO A 97 13.51 5.36 -23.42
N ALA A 98 13.58 4.33 -24.25
CA ALA A 98 14.74 3.44 -24.32
C ALA A 98 16.06 4.17 -24.64
N ALA A 99 15.99 5.33 -25.31
CA ALA A 99 17.14 6.19 -25.57
C ALA A 99 17.78 6.76 -24.29
N CYS A 100 17.01 6.92 -23.20
CA CYS A 100 17.53 7.40 -21.91
C CYS A 100 18.38 6.36 -21.16
N ALA A 101 18.37 5.08 -21.57
CA ALA A 101 19.32 4.09 -21.07
C ALA A 101 20.76 4.28 -21.65
N GLY A 102 20.93 5.21 -22.59
CA GLY A 102 22.21 5.62 -23.19
C GLY A 102 22.64 7.03 -22.77
N THR A 103 23.32 7.77 -23.65
CA THR A 103 23.79 9.15 -23.39
C THR A 103 22.77 10.24 -23.74
N ASP A 104 21.66 9.89 -24.39
CA ASP A 104 20.75 10.88 -24.99
C ASP A 104 19.95 11.68 -23.95
N CYS A 105 19.86 11.18 -22.72
CA CYS A 105 19.24 11.87 -21.58
C CYS A 105 20.23 12.12 -20.43
N ALA A 106 21.55 12.11 -20.70
CA ALA A 106 22.58 12.23 -19.66
C ALA A 106 22.54 13.57 -18.90
N ASP A 107 22.04 14.64 -19.53
CA ASP A 107 21.87 15.96 -18.93
C ASP A 107 20.42 16.22 -18.44
N GLU A 108 19.54 15.22 -18.56
CA GLU A 108 18.15 15.34 -18.12
C GLU A 108 18.02 14.99 -16.64
N VAL A 109 17.54 15.96 -15.86
CA VAL A 109 17.27 15.80 -14.44
C VAL A 109 15.79 16.06 -14.22
N LEU A 110 15.13 15.08 -13.61
CA LEU A 110 13.76 15.21 -13.12
C LEU A 110 13.81 15.68 -11.66
N THR A 111 13.13 16.78 -11.37
CA THR A 111 13.03 17.31 -10.01
C THR A 111 11.59 17.31 -9.56
N ILE A 112 11.33 16.80 -8.35
CA ILE A 112 10.07 16.94 -7.64
C ILE A 112 10.32 17.84 -6.44
N THR A 113 9.66 18.97 -6.38
CA THR A 113 9.70 19.90 -5.24
C THR A 113 8.32 19.99 -4.63
N LEU A 114 8.23 19.84 -3.32
CA LEU A 114 7.01 20.08 -2.55
C LEU A 114 7.13 21.44 -1.88
N ARG A 115 6.12 22.30 -2.02
CA ARG A 115 6.06 23.61 -1.39
C ARG A 115 4.80 23.74 -0.54
N GLN A 116 4.91 24.50 0.53
CA GLN A 116 3.76 24.86 1.36
C GLN A 116 3.69 26.39 1.50
N GLY A 117 2.92 27.03 0.62
CA GLY A 117 3.14 28.44 0.28
C GLY A 117 4.47 28.60 -0.45
N ASP A 118 5.19 29.71 -0.25
CA ASP A 118 6.47 29.98 -0.94
C ASP A 118 7.67 29.19 -0.38
N VAL A 119 7.46 28.24 0.52
CA VAL A 119 8.52 27.53 1.23
C VAL A 119 8.64 26.09 0.70
N PRO A 120 9.79 25.69 0.14
CA PRO A 120 10.05 24.29 -0.19
C PRO A 120 10.14 23.47 1.09
N VAL A 121 9.33 22.40 1.18
CA VAL A 121 9.27 21.49 2.32
C VAL A 121 9.92 20.14 2.05
N ALA A 122 10.09 19.76 0.78
CA ALA A 122 10.87 18.61 0.36
C ALA A 122 11.30 18.75 -1.11
N GLU A 123 12.39 18.10 -1.48
CA GLU A 123 12.86 18.04 -2.87
C GLU A 123 13.51 16.69 -3.15
N ARG A 124 13.32 16.16 -4.36
CA ARG A 124 14.05 15.01 -4.89
C ARG A 124 14.45 15.28 -6.32
N GLN A 125 15.70 14.99 -6.63
CA GLN A 125 16.24 15.05 -7.99
C GLN A 125 16.65 13.63 -8.42
N VAL A 126 16.34 13.28 -9.66
CA VAL A 126 16.71 12.00 -10.28
C VAL A 126 17.22 12.28 -11.68
N GLU A 127 18.44 11.83 -11.97
CA GLU A 127 18.98 11.84 -13.32
C GLU A 127 18.22 10.82 -14.18
N ALA A 128 17.85 11.20 -15.40
CA ALA A 128 17.13 10.31 -16.32
C ALA A 128 17.93 9.03 -16.64
N SER A 129 19.26 9.11 -16.57
CA SER A 129 20.18 7.96 -16.70
C SER A 129 19.99 6.88 -15.62
N ALA A 130 19.40 7.23 -14.48
CA ALA A 130 19.10 6.30 -13.39
C ALA A 130 17.73 5.59 -13.57
N LEU A 131 16.94 6.02 -14.55
CA LEU A 131 15.65 5.40 -14.87
C LEU A 131 15.85 4.22 -15.82
N THR A 132 15.05 3.18 -15.63
CA THR A 132 14.99 2.06 -16.58
C THR A 132 14.12 2.44 -17.77
N ALA A 133 14.37 1.85 -18.94
CA ALA A 133 13.49 2.08 -20.10
C ALA A 133 12.07 1.57 -19.79
N GLY A 134 11.06 2.42 -20.01
CA GLY A 134 9.65 2.14 -19.68
C GLY A 134 9.18 2.89 -18.44
N GLU A 135 8.23 2.29 -17.71
CA GLU A 135 7.59 2.90 -16.55
C GLU A 135 8.46 2.82 -15.29
N ASN A 136 8.59 3.94 -14.59
CA ASN A 136 9.36 4.10 -13.38
C ASN A 136 8.55 4.81 -12.28
N ASN A 137 8.96 4.56 -11.03
CA ASN A 137 8.49 5.27 -9.85
C ASN A 137 9.54 6.25 -9.36
N VAL A 138 9.15 7.51 -9.16
CA VAL A 138 9.99 8.49 -8.48
C VAL A 138 9.25 9.02 -7.26
N SER A 139 9.72 8.63 -6.08
CA SER A 139 9.00 8.86 -4.83
C SER A 139 9.62 9.94 -3.94
N LEU A 140 8.84 10.78 -3.29
CA LEU A 140 9.32 11.78 -2.35
C LEU A 140 8.49 11.72 -1.07
N ARG A 141 9.16 11.48 0.05
CA ARG A 141 8.50 11.43 1.37
C ARG A 141 8.70 12.74 2.10
N TRP A 142 7.68 13.17 2.83
CA TRP A 142 7.79 14.31 3.72
C TRP A 142 6.86 14.18 4.92
N THR A 143 7.06 15.01 5.93
CA THR A 143 6.12 15.12 7.06
C THR A 143 5.55 16.53 7.09
N SER A 144 4.25 16.63 6.81
CA SER A 144 3.50 17.87 6.88
C SER A 144 3.32 18.30 8.34
N GLN A 145 3.87 19.46 8.69
CA GLN A 145 3.79 20.02 10.04
C GLN A 145 2.47 20.77 10.29
N ARG A 146 1.76 21.16 9.23
CA ARG A 146 0.49 21.91 9.32
C ARG A 146 -0.46 21.45 8.21
N ALA A 147 -1.75 21.38 8.52
CA ALA A 147 -2.77 21.11 7.50
C ALA A 147 -2.87 22.30 6.53
N GLY A 148 -3.17 22.01 5.26
CA GLY A 148 -3.32 22.99 4.19
C GLY A 148 -2.94 22.40 2.83
N GLU A 149 -2.91 23.24 1.80
CA GLU A 149 -2.45 22.86 0.46
C GLU A 149 -0.94 22.65 0.44
N VAL A 150 -0.49 21.60 -0.23
CA VAL A 150 0.90 21.43 -0.68
C VAL A 150 0.93 21.53 -2.19
N GLU A 151 1.79 22.39 -2.69
CA GLU A 151 2.09 22.52 -4.12
C GLU A 151 3.19 21.54 -4.50
N ILE A 152 2.99 20.80 -5.58
CA ILE A 152 3.89 19.78 -6.10
C ILE A 152 4.37 20.26 -7.45
N ASP A 153 5.61 20.70 -7.50
CA ASP A 153 6.29 21.12 -8.72
C ASP A 153 7.13 19.97 -9.25
N VAL A 154 6.90 19.58 -10.50
CA VAL A 154 7.70 18.60 -11.22
C VAL A 154 8.35 19.32 -12.39
N THR A 155 9.68 19.33 -12.47
CA THR A 155 10.42 19.98 -13.56
C THR A 155 11.39 19.03 -14.22
N HIS A 156 11.61 19.21 -15.52
CA HIS A 156 12.59 18.47 -16.30
C HIS A 156 13.12 19.33 -17.47
N HIS A 157 14.32 19.02 -17.93
CA HIS A 157 15.03 19.90 -18.86
C HIS A 157 14.68 19.70 -20.34
N SER A 158 14.39 18.48 -20.80
CA SER A 158 14.42 18.18 -22.24
C SER A 158 13.07 17.83 -22.87
N GLY A 159 12.04 17.56 -22.07
CA GLY A 159 10.75 17.09 -22.60
C GLY A 159 10.73 15.62 -22.98
N THR A 160 11.81 14.87 -22.73
CA THR A 160 11.97 13.49 -23.23
C THR A 160 11.29 12.48 -22.31
N LEU A 161 11.21 12.78 -21.01
CA LEU A 161 10.47 11.99 -20.04
C LEU A 161 8.96 12.19 -20.21
N GLY A 162 8.22 11.09 -20.37
CA GLY A 162 6.77 11.12 -20.31
C GLY A 162 6.29 11.16 -18.86
N LEU A 163 5.59 12.22 -18.48
CA LEU A 163 5.02 12.36 -17.14
C LEU A 163 3.57 11.87 -17.13
N GLY A 164 3.24 10.89 -16.29
CA GLY A 164 1.92 10.26 -16.27
C GLY A 164 0.95 10.87 -15.26
N TYR A 165 1.21 10.63 -13.98
CA TYR A 165 0.42 11.11 -12.86
C TYR A 165 1.26 11.15 -11.58
N VAL A 166 0.78 11.91 -10.60
CA VAL A 166 1.30 11.96 -9.24
C VAL A 166 0.28 11.37 -8.28
N GLU A 167 0.73 10.50 -7.40
CA GLU A 167 -0.06 9.95 -6.29
C GLU A 167 0.42 10.58 -5.00
N VAL A 168 -0.50 11.16 -4.24
CA VAL A 168 -0.23 11.71 -2.91
C VAL A 168 -1.02 10.93 -1.90
N PHE A 169 -0.35 10.32 -0.93
CA PHE A 169 -1.03 9.55 0.10
C PHE A 169 -0.37 9.76 1.44
N ARG A 170 -1.20 9.72 2.49
CA ARG A 170 -0.70 9.64 3.86
C ARG A 170 0.10 8.36 3.98
N THR A 171 1.33 8.49 4.47
CA THR A 171 2.05 7.33 4.96
C THR A 171 1.68 7.11 6.42
N SER A 172 0.38 6.93 6.71
CA SER A 172 -0.03 6.59 8.06
C SER A 172 0.55 5.22 8.38
N GLN A 173 1.44 5.17 9.35
CA GLN A 173 2.07 3.93 9.77
C GLN A 173 0.98 3.00 10.29
N THR A 174 0.66 2.03 9.46
CA THR A 174 -0.15 0.89 9.81
C THR A 174 0.83 -0.25 9.91
N VAL A 175 0.74 -1.00 11.00
CA VAL A 175 1.28 -2.35 11.04
C VAL A 175 0.07 -3.23 10.75
N ARG A 176 0.24 -4.24 9.91
CA ARG A 176 -0.76 -5.26 9.65
C ARG A 176 -0.12 -6.62 9.86
N ILE A 177 -0.89 -7.54 10.40
CA ILE A 177 -0.49 -8.93 10.57
C ILE A 177 -1.48 -9.76 9.75
N GLU A 178 -0.97 -10.62 8.90
CA GLU A 178 -1.73 -11.64 8.18
C GLU A 178 -1.20 -13.03 8.53
N PRO A 179 -2.05 -14.06 8.66
CA PRO A 179 -3.51 -13.95 8.65
C PRO A 179 -4.02 -13.07 9.81
N ALA A 180 -5.19 -12.47 9.63
CA ALA A 180 -5.84 -11.75 10.72
C ALA A 180 -6.25 -12.74 11.83
N SER A 181 -6.63 -12.23 13.01
CA SER A 181 -7.11 -13.07 14.12
C SER A 181 -8.14 -14.10 13.65
N GLY A 182 -8.02 -15.34 14.10
CA GLY A 182 -8.76 -16.45 13.53
C GLY A 182 -8.50 -17.79 14.22
N PRO A 183 -8.80 -18.92 13.55
CA PRO A 183 -8.40 -20.25 14.03
C PRO A 183 -6.87 -20.36 14.15
N ASP A 184 -6.38 -21.48 14.69
CA ASP A 184 -4.94 -21.67 14.85
C ASP A 184 -4.23 -21.60 13.49
N VAL A 185 -3.01 -21.07 13.48
CA VAL A 185 -2.14 -21.09 12.31
C VAL A 185 -1.44 -22.45 12.25
N ALA A 186 -1.54 -23.12 11.11
CA ALA A 186 -0.84 -24.37 10.86
C ALA A 186 0.68 -24.13 10.84
N ALA A 187 1.47 -25.18 11.09
CA ALA A 187 2.93 -25.05 11.13
C ALA A 187 3.51 -24.57 9.78
N ASP A 188 2.86 -24.90 8.67
CA ASP A 188 3.22 -24.49 7.31
C ASP A 188 2.60 -23.14 6.88
N ASP A 189 1.81 -22.50 7.75
CA ASP A 189 1.26 -21.17 7.46
C ASP A 189 2.33 -20.09 7.57
N LEU A 190 2.19 -19.07 6.72
CA LEU A 190 3.04 -17.88 6.76
C LEU A 190 2.36 -16.74 7.52
N ILE A 191 3.10 -16.18 8.48
CA ILE A 191 2.77 -14.93 9.13
C ILE A 191 3.45 -13.80 8.36
N ARG A 192 2.65 -12.88 7.83
CA ARG A 192 3.11 -11.68 7.15
C ARG A 192 2.91 -10.47 8.03
N ILE A 193 3.96 -9.70 8.22
CA ILE A 193 3.94 -8.42 8.93
C ILE A 193 4.28 -7.34 7.91
N ASP A 194 3.27 -6.55 7.54
CA ASP A 194 3.41 -5.38 6.69
C ASP A 194 3.49 -4.14 7.58
N TYR A 195 4.47 -3.28 7.31
CA TYR A 195 4.51 -1.95 7.91
C TYR A 195 5.00 -0.90 6.92
N GLN A 196 4.48 0.31 7.06
CA GLN A 196 4.92 1.42 6.21
C GLN A 196 6.31 1.96 6.61
N GLY A 197 7.33 1.54 5.87
CA GLY A 197 8.71 2.04 5.90
C GLY A 197 9.45 1.52 4.67
N HIS A 198 10.28 2.34 3.99
CA HIS A 198 11.05 1.88 2.82
C HIS A 198 12.24 1.02 3.23
N ASP A 199 12.85 1.38 4.35
CA ASP A 199 13.96 0.66 4.93
C ASP A 199 13.44 -0.19 6.11
N PRO A 200 13.48 -1.53 6.01
CA PRO A 200 13.04 -2.40 7.08
C PRO A 200 13.86 -2.23 8.36
N ASP A 201 15.07 -1.68 8.27
CA ASP A 201 15.99 -1.47 9.39
C ASP A 201 15.86 -0.07 10.02
N ALA A 202 15.20 0.86 9.33
CA ALA A 202 14.94 2.22 9.85
C ALA A 202 13.78 2.28 10.86
N VAL A 203 13.05 1.17 11.06
CA VAL A 203 11.96 1.04 12.02
C VAL A 203 12.28 -0.11 12.97
N GLU A 204 12.37 0.20 14.25
CA GLU A 204 12.49 -0.84 15.27
C GLU A 204 11.13 -1.50 15.46
N LEU A 205 11.05 -2.80 15.17
CA LEU A 205 9.86 -3.60 15.46
C LEU A 205 10.03 -4.31 16.79
N GLU A 206 9.11 -4.09 17.72
CA GLU A 206 8.97 -4.90 18.93
C GLU A 206 7.91 -5.98 18.66
N LEU A 207 8.30 -7.24 18.68
CA LEU A 207 7.40 -8.38 18.52
C LEU A 207 7.27 -9.10 19.86
N SER A 208 6.04 -9.38 20.25
CA SER A 208 5.76 -10.21 21.43
C SER A 208 4.58 -11.12 21.18
N CYS A 209 4.68 -12.33 21.70
CA CYS A 209 3.62 -13.33 21.66
C CYS A 209 3.19 -13.63 23.10
N ASN A 210 1.93 -13.36 23.44
CA ASN A 210 1.42 -13.42 24.82
C ASN A 210 2.27 -12.63 25.84
N GLY A 211 2.90 -11.54 25.38
CA GLY A 211 3.79 -10.71 26.18
C GLY A 211 5.23 -11.22 26.33
N GLN A 212 5.55 -12.41 25.81
CA GLN A 212 6.93 -12.90 25.67
C GLN A 212 7.57 -12.29 24.42
N PRO A 213 8.79 -11.75 24.47
CA PRO A 213 9.46 -11.22 23.29
C PRO A 213 9.78 -12.34 22.29
N VAL A 214 9.55 -12.11 20.99
CA VAL A 214 9.85 -13.08 19.91
C VAL A 214 10.79 -12.51 18.84
N ASN A 215 11.40 -11.36 19.09
CA ASN A 215 12.38 -10.74 18.20
C ASN A 215 13.59 -11.63 17.91
N ASP A 216 14.13 -12.29 18.93
CA ASP A 216 15.29 -13.19 18.78
C ASP A 216 14.90 -14.45 17.97
N ALA A 217 13.68 -14.96 18.16
CA ALA A 217 13.14 -16.05 17.37
C ALA A 217 12.98 -15.66 15.90
N LEU A 218 12.43 -14.46 15.62
CA LEU A 218 12.38 -13.92 14.26
C LEU A 218 13.78 -13.81 13.64
N GLN A 219 14.76 -13.31 14.40
CA GLN A 219 16.12 -13.16 13.89
C GLN A 219 16.76 -14.52 13.57
N ALA A 220 16.57 -15.52 14.43
CA ALA A 220 17.03 -16.88 14.17
C ALA A 220 16.41 -17.46 12.88
N LEU A 221 15.10 -17.26 12.67
CA LEU A 221 14.43 -17.69 11.44
C LEU A 221 14.97 -16.98 10.20
N ILE A 222 15.35 -15.70 10.30
CA ILE A 222 16.00 -14.96 9.21
C ILE A 222 17.40 -15.52 8.94
N ASP A 223 18.19 -15.76 9.99
CA ASP A 223 19.56 -16.28 9.88
C ASP A 223 19.57 -17.70 9.29
N ASP A 224 18.55 -18.50 9.58
CA ASP A 224 18.33 -19.85 9.03
C ASP A 224 17.71 -19.83 7.61
N GLY A 225 17.34 -18.66 7.09
CA GLY A 225 16.73 -18.50 5.76
C GLY A 225 15.27 -18.95 5.65
N LEU A 226 14.58 -19.11 6.78
CA LEU A 226 13.18 -19.50 6.87
C LEU A 226 12.24 -18.29 6.88
N ALA A 227 12.72 -17.14 7.37
CA ALA A 227 12.03 -15.86 7.31
C ALA A 227 12.81 -14.87 6.43
N ARG A 228 12.11 -13.88 5.88
CA ARG A 228 12.73 -12.86 5.02
C ARG A 228 12.17 -11.47 5.28
N ARG A 229 13.03 -10.46 5.06
CA ARG A 229 12.66 -9.04 5.07
C ARG A 229 12.76 -8.50 3.65
N GLU A 230 11.71 -7.84 3.20
CA GLU A 230 11.68 -7.18 1.90
C GLU A 230 11.47 -5.68 2.08
N ALA A 231 12.34 -4.90 1.46
CA ALA A 231 12.22 -3.46 1.35
C ALA A 231 11.43 -3.13 0.07
N GLY A 232 10.38 -2.33 0.21
CA GLY A 232 9.66 -1.72 -0.91
C GLY A 232 9.82 -0.21 -0.94
N ASP A 233 9.25 0.44 -1.96
CA ASP A 233 9.32 1.90 -2.09
C ASP A 233 8.55 2.62 -0.98
N PHE A 234 7.46 2.01 -0.52
CA PHE A 234 6.52 2.59 0.44
C PHE A 234 6.40 1.81 1.74
N ARG A 235 6.69 0.52 1.71
CA ARG A 235 6.44 -0.44 2.78
C ARG A 235 7.57 -1.46 2.89
N ALA A 236 7.64 -2.08 4.04
CA ALA A 236 8.51 -3.22 4.29
C ALA A 236 7.62 -4.40 4.67
N LEU A 237 8.02 -5.58 4.20
CA LEU A 237 7.34 -6.83 4.47
C LEU A 237 8.29 -7.74 5.25
N ILE A 238 7.78 -8.37 6.29
CA ILE A 238 8.42 -9.52 6.93
C ILE A 238 7.52 -10.71 6.70
N GLU A 239 8.07 -11.76 6.13
CA GLU A 239 7.42 -13.07 6.07
C GLU A 239 8.18 -14.02 6.97
N ALA A 240 7.47 -14.61 7.92
CA ALA A 240 8.00 -15.62 8.82
C ALA A 240 7.00 -16.77 8.92
N PRO A 241 7.46 -18.02 9.07
CA PRO A 241 6.55 -19.14 9.21
C PRO A 241 5.98 -19.19 10.65
N ALA A 242 4.94 -19.99 10.87
CA ALA A 242 4.21 -20.03 12.14
C ALA A 242 5.08 -20.45 13.34
N GLU A 243 6.24 -21.07 13.12
CA GLU A 243 7.26 -21.37 14.14
C GLU A 243 7.72 -20.11 14.89
N LEU A 244 7.51 -18.90 14.35
CA LEU A 244 7.70 -17.66 15.08
C LEU A 244 6.91 -17.61 16.41
N LEU A 245 5.80 -18.35 16.48
CA LEU A 245 4.93 -18.45 17.66
C LEU A 245 5.22 -19.68 18.52
N ASP A 246 6.29 -20.43 18.24
CA ASP A 246 6.67 -21.59 19.03
C ASP A 246 7.00 -21.19 20.48
N GLY A 247 6.52 -22.00 21.42
CA GLY A 247 6.63 -21.70 22.85
C GLY A 247 5.54 -20.76 23.39
N CYS A 248 4.65 -20.24 22.54
CA CYS A 248 3.47 -19.51 23.00
C CYS A 248 2.32 -20.45 23.37
N GLU A 249 1.78 -20.29 24.58
CA GLU A 249 0.56 -20.99 24.98
C GLU A 249 -0.65 -20.53 24.16
N PRO A 250 -1.54 -21.45 23.71
CA PRO A 250 -2.78 -21.04 23.08
C PRO A 250 -3.76 -20.36 24.07
N PRO A 251 -4.56 -19.37 23.63
CA PRO A 251 -4.53 -18.74 22.31
C PRO A 251 -3.26 -17.89 22.13
N ARG A 252 -2.65 -17.98 20.95
CA ARG A 252 -1.40 -17.28 20.63
C ARG A 252 -1.74 -15.85 20.20
N SER A 253 -1.30 -14.85 20.95
CA SER A 253 -1.55 -13.44 20.63
C SER A 253 -0.25 -12.74 20.22
N LEU A 254 -0.04 -12.57 18.92
CA LEU A 254 1.08 -11.83 18.36
C LEU A 254 0.78 -10.33 18.37
N LEU A 255 1.61 -9.56 19.05
CA LEU A 255 1.60 -8.11 19.09
C LEU A 255 2.87 -7.59 18.42
N VAL A 256 2.70 -6.78 17.39
CA VAL A 256 3.79 -6.08 16.69
C VAL A 256 3.65 -4.58 16.93
N ARG A 257 4.74 -3.93 17.33
CA ARG A 257 4.81 -2.46 17.50
C ARG A 257 5.95 -1.90 16.67
N ALA A 258 5.65 -0.90 15.86
CA ALA A 258 6.65 -0.11 15.15
C ALA A 258 7.05 1.12 15.97
N ARG A 259 8.35 1.28 16.20
CA ARG A 259 8.95 2.42 16.89
C ARG A 259 9.91 3.17 15.97
N ARG A 260 9.92 4.49 16.12
CA ARG A 260 10.97 5.38 15.62
C ARG A 260 11.61 6.10 16.80
N SER A 261 12.77 6.70 16.55
CA SER A 261 13.62 7.38 17.55
C SER A 261 12.90 8.43 18.42
N PHE A 262 11.71 8.90 18.02
CA PHE A 262 10.92 9.92 18.74
C PHE A 262 9.54 9.45 19.23
N GLY A 263 9.19 8.16 19.13
CA GLY A 263 7.93 7.64 19.70
C GLY A 263 7.39 6.36 19.05
N ARG A 264 6.33 5.80 19.66
CA ARG A 264 5.55 4.69 19.09
C ARG A 264 4.69 5.23 17.96
N VAL A 265 4.69 4.53 16.83
CA VAL A 265 4.07 5.07 15.62
C VAL A 265 2.92 4.20 15.11
N ALA A 266 2.97 2.88 15.38
CA ALA A 266 1.89 1.95 15.02
C ALA A 266 1.96 0.66 15.84
N ALA A 267 0.81 -0.01 16.02
CA ALA A 267 0.76 -1.33 16.62
C ALA A 267 -0.36 -2.17 16.00
N ALA A 268 -0.14 -3.47 15.87
CA ALA A 268 -1.13 -4.44 15.42
C ALA A 268 -1.12 -5.67 16.33
N ARG A 269 -2.27 -6.31 16.48
CA ARG A 269 -2.41 -7.56 17.21
C ARG A 269 -3.21 -8.55 16.39
N ALA A 270 -2.70 -9.77 16.28
CA ALA A 270 -3.44 -10.93 15.81
C ALA A 270 -3.53 -11.95 16.94
N THR A 271 -4.69 -12.59 17.09
CA THR A 271 -4.90 -13.66 18.07
C THR A 271 -5.38 -14.90 17.33
N TYR A 272 -4.63 -15.98 17.49
CA TYR A 272 -4.88 -17.29 16.90
C TYR A 272 -5.43 -18.22 17.97
N GLY A 273 -6.60 -18.79 17.72
CA GLY A 273 -7.27 -19.70 18.63
C GLY A 273 -6.68 -21.10 18.61
N ILE A 274 -7.26 -21.98 19.41
CA ILE A 274 -7.17 -23.43 19.18
C ILE A 274 -8.30 -23.75 18.20
N GLU A 275 -8.03 -24.50 17.14
CA GLU A 275 -9.09 -25.02 16.27
C GLU A 275 -10.18 -25.66 17.15
N ALA A 276 -11.40 -25.12 17.08
CA ALA A 276 -12.49 -25.66 17.87
C ALA A 276 -12.69 -27.11 17.43
N PRO A 277 -12.74 -28.09 18.35
CA PRO A 277 -12.95 -29.47 17.96
C PRO A 277 -14.24 -29.55 17.13
N ASP A 278 -14.23 -30.40 16.11
CA ASP A 278 -15.41 -30.68 15.30
C ASP A 278 -16.62 -30.87 16.22
N CYS A 279 -17.66 -30.07 16.00
CA CYS A 279 -18.93 -30.21 16.69
C CYS A 279 -19.53 -31.57 16.34
N SER A 280 -19.13 -32.61 17.06
CA SER A 280 -19.73 -33.94 16.92
C SER A 280 -20.98 -34.01 17.78
N PHE A 281 -22.12 -34.18 17.12
CA PHE A 281 -23.37 -34.46 17.81
C PHE A 281 -23.37 -35.94 18.21
N GLN A 282 -23.54 -36.23 19.50
CA GLN A 282 -23.79 -37.59 19.93
C GLN A 282 -25.09 -38.12 19.28
N PRO A 283 -25.07 -39.28 18.61
CA PRO A 283 -26.26 -39.87 18.03
C PRO A 283 -27.37 -40.01 19.08
N GLY A 284 -28.59 -39.55 18.76
CA GLY A 284 -29.74 -39.62 19.67
C GLY A 284 -29.92 -38.43 20.62
N THR A 285 -29.09 -37.38 20.51
CA THR A 285 -29.28 -36.14 21.27
C THR A 285 -30.17 -35.13 20.51
N THR A 286 -31.00 -34.40 21.26
CA THR A 286 -31.83 -33.32 20.70
C THR A 286 -30.95 -32.13 20.32
N ARG A 287 -31.00 -31.73 19.05
CA ARG A 287 -30.31 -30.54 18.56
C ARG A 287 -31.00 -29.30 19.11
N VAL A 288 -30.31 -28.51 19.92
CA VAL A 288 -30.76 -27.18 20.35
C VAL A 288 -29.90 -26.16 19.60
N LEU A 289 -30.53 -25.38 18.72
CA LEU A 289 -29.88 -24.22 18.12
C LEU A 289 -29.87 -23.13 19.19
N LEU A 290 -28.70 -22.81 19.74
CA LEU A 290 -28.52 -21.62 20.56
C LEU A 290 -28.17 -20.47 19.61
N PRO A 291 -29.09 -19.56 19.29
CA PRO A 291 -28.72 -18.35 18.55
C PRO A 291 -27.77 -17.55 19.45
N GLY A 292 -26.49 -17.54 19.10
CA GLY A 292 -25.49 -16.65 19.66
C GLY A 292 -25.73 -15.22 19.17
N PHE A 293 -26.82 -14.61 19.60
CA PHE A 293 -26.93 -13.17 19.64
C PHE A 293 -26.51 -12.77 21.04
N GLU A 294 -25.32 -12.18 21.18
CA GLU A 294 -25.11 -11.21 22.25
C GLU A 294 -26.11 -10.08 22.01
N PRO A 295 -27.11 -9.86 22.88
CA PRO A 295 -27.87 -8.64 22.80
C PRO A 295 -26.90 -7.50 23.16
N PHE A 296 -26.59 -6.64 22.18
CA PHE A 296 -26.18 -5.29 22.52
C PHE A 296 -27.23 -4.74 23.49
N PRO A 297 -26.88 -4.31 24.71
CA PRO A 297 -27.85 -3.74 25.61
C PRO A 297 -28.43 -2.50 24.93
N ALA A 298 -29.68 -2.61 24.50
CA ALA A 298 -30.48 -1.49 24.03
C ALA A 298 -31.03 -0.73 25.25
N ASP A 299 -30.12 -0.29 26.12
CA ASP A 299 -30.45 0.53 27.28
C ASP A 299 -30.10 1.99 26.93
N ALA A 300 -30.69 2.48 25.84
CA ALA A 300 -30.83 3.91 25.59
C ALA A 300 -32.24 4.34 25.96
N SER A 301 -32.61 4.12 27.22
CA SER A 301 -33.77 4.78 27.82
C SER A 301 -33.37 5.41 29.16
N GLY A 302 -33.11 6.72 29.11
CA GLY A 302 -33.39 7.66 30.18
C GLY A 302 -32.29 7.88 31.23
N HIS A 303 -31.49 8.92 31.06
CA HIS A 303 -31.66 10.21 31.75
C HIS A 303 -30.73 11.28 31.17
#